data_AF-B4NSF1-F1
#
_entry.id   AF-B4NSF1-F1
#
_cell.length_a   1.000
_cell.length_b   1.000
_cell.length_c   1.000
_cell.angle_alpha   90.00
_cell.angle_beta   90.00
_cell.angle_gamma   90.00
#
_symmetry.space_group_name_H-M   'P 1'
#
loop_
_entity.id
_entity.type
_entity.pdbx_description
1 polymer ?
#
loop_
_entity_poly.entity_id
_entity_poly.type
_entity_poly.pdbx_seq_one_letter_code
_entity_poly.pdbx_strand_id
1 'polypeptide(L)'
;MQGNVADSSEELRDTDAVIAIELIEHVYDDVLAKIPVNIFGFMQPKLVVFSTPNSDFNVIFTRFNPLLPNGFRHEDHKFEWSRDEFKNWCLGIVEKYPNYVFSLTGVGNPPKEFESVGHVSQIAIFVRKDMLEMQLVNPLVSNPNIDKESTPYKLIHAVEYPFYVDTRTEKEKLWTEVQIELQRFKRHFKSSEIEEDTYQDTCNMPIAVLLDHLDYMGATKELIEELLLENNLKVENECVLIVSSDEESEWSEPYEFSNRSSQDTALVDQEREEECWDQEPES
;
A
#
# COMPACT_ATOMS: atom_id res chain seq x y z
N MET A 1 -13.15 -11.00 -5.85
CA MET A 1 -14.61 -11.02 -6.16
C MET A 1 -14.87 -10.13 -7.36
N GLN A 2 -16.04 -10.23 -7.99
CA GLN A 2 -16.50 -9.38 -9.10
C GLN A 2 -17.84 -8.76 -8.72
N GLY A 3 -18.01 -7.45 -8.89
CA GLY A 3 -19.24 -6.72 -8.55
C GLY A 3 -19.19 -5.26 -9.00
N ASN A 4 -20.24 -4.50 -8.69
CA ASN A 4 -20.31 -3.06 -8.95
C ASN A 4 -20.02 -2.29 -7.66
N VAL A 5 -19.09 -1.34 -7.72
CA VAL A 5 -18.69 -0.48 -6.59
C VAL A 5 -19.85 0.34 -6.00
N ALA A 6 -20.88 0.63 -6.79
CA ALA A 6 -22.09 1.31 -6.34
C ALA A 6 -23.08 0.39 -5.61
N ASP A 7 -22.90 -0.93 -5.66
CA ASP A 7 -23.85 -1.90 -5.11
C ASP A 7 -23.49 -2.29 -3.68
N SER A 8 -24.49 -2.25 -2.80
CA SER A 8 -24.39 -2.77 -1.45
C SER A 8 -24.47 -4.28 -1.45
N SER A 9 -23.51 -4.92 -0.79
CA SER A 9 -23.35 -6.38 -0.77
C SER A 9 -22.89 -6.81 0.63
N GLU A 10 -23.52 -7.84 1.20
CA GLU A 10 -23.18 -8.34 2.55
C GLU A 10 -21.71 -8.76 2.65
N GLU A 11 -21.11 -9.23 1.56
CA GLU A 11 -19.71 -9.62 1.43
C GLU A 11 -18.73 -8.46 1.66
N LEU A 12 -19.20 -7.21 1.60
CA LEU A 12 -18.40 -6.00 1.80
C LEU A 12 -18.52 -5.44 3.23
N ARG A 13 -19.38 -6.01 4.07
CA ARG A 13 -19.52 -5.57 5.46
C ARG A 13 -18.26 -5.84 6.27
N ASP A 14 -18.20 -5.17 7.43
CA ASP A 14 -17.13 -5.35 8.42
C ASP A 14 -15.72 -5.08 7.84
N THR A 15 -15.68 -4.36 6.72
CA THR A 15 -14.46 -3.89 6.06
C THR A 15 -13.87 -2.73 6.86
N ASP A 16 -12.63 -2.87 7.32
CA ASP A 16 -11.93 -1.81 8.05
C ASP A 16 -11.50 -0.66 7.13
N ALA A 17 -11.11 -0.95 5.89
CA ALA A 17 -10.60 0.04 4.94
C ALA A 17 -11.12 -0.17 3.52
N VAL A 18 -11.51 0.92 2.86
CA VAL A 18 -11.86 0.94 1.43
C VAL A 18 -10.86 1.80 0.68
N ILE A 19 -10.29 1.27 -0.38
CA ILE A 19 -9.28 1.96 -1.19
C ILE A 19 -9.78 1.97 -2.64
N ALA A 20 -10.12 3.15 -3.15
CA ALA A 20 -10.56 3.39 -4.51
C ALA A 20 -9.53 4.28 -5.22
N ILE A 21 -8.51 3.64 -5.78
CA ILE A 21 -7.41 4.31 -6.49
C ILE A 21 -7.80 4.44 -7.96
N GLU A 22 -7.79 5.67 -8.47
CA GLU A 22 -8.07 6.01 -9.88
C GLU A 22 -9.31 5.26 -10.42
N LEU A 23 -10.43 5.40 -9.70
CA LEU A 23 -11.66 4.64 -9.97
C LEU A 23 -12.84 5.56 -10.28
N ILE A 24 -13.00 6.65 -9.52
CA ILE A 24 -14.22 7.46 -9.56
C ILE A 24 -14.39 8.18 -10.90
N GLU A 25 -13.30 8.55 -11.57
CA GLU A 25 -13.28 9.14 -12.90
C GLU A 25 -13.72 8.19 -14.01
N HIS A 26 -13.77 6.88 -13.76
CA HIS A 26 -14.20 5.87 -14.74
C HIS A 26 -15.70 5.59 -14.70
N VAL A 27 -16.44 6.18 -13.77
CA VAL A 27 -17.88 5.95 -13.61
C VAL A 27 -18.71 7.17 -14.02
N TYR A 28 -19.93 6.92 -14.51
CA TYR A 28 -20.90 7.96 -14.82
C TYR A 28 -21.53 8.54 -13.54
N ASP A 29 -22.12 9.74 -13.63
CA ASP A 29 -22.67 10.51 -12.50
C ASP A 29 -23.68 9.72 -11.64
N ASP A 30 -24.50 8.87 -12.27
CA ASP A 30 -25.49 8.04 -11.59
C ASP A 30 -24.84 6.98 -10.68
N VAL A 31 -23.75 6.37 -11.15
CA VAL A 31 -22.93 5.43 -10.37
C VAL A 31 -22.11 6.18 -9.32
N LEU A 32 -21.49 7.30 -9.69
CA LEU A 32 -20.70 8.15 -8.79
C LEU A 32 -21.53 8.61 -7.58
N ALA A 33 -22.80 8.98 -7.79
CA ALA A 33 -23.70 9.39 -6.72
C ALA A 33 -24.03 8.25 -5.73
N LYS A 34 -23.97 6.99 -6.17
CA LYS A 34 -24.21 5.80 -5.35
C LYS A 34 -22.98 5.34 -4.56
N ILE A 35 -21.76 5.62 -5.04
CA ILE A 35 -20.51 5.22 -4.36
C ILE A 35 -20.46 5.68 -2.90
N PRO A 36 -20.72 6.96 -2.55
CA PRO A 36 -20.71 7.36 -1.14
C PRO A 36 -21.84 6.73 -0.32
N VAL A 37 -22.98 6.40 -0.94
CA VAL A 37 -24.08 5.68 -0.27
C VAL A 37 -23.64 4.29 0.13
N ASN A 38 -23.00 3.58 -0.78
CA ASN A 38 -22.48 2.25 -0.48
C ASN A 38 -21.36 2.31 0.57
N ILE A 39 -20.33 3.12 0.35
CA ILE A 39 -19.13 3.12 1.20
C ILE A 39 -19.44 3.70 2.59
N PHE A 40 -19.97 4.92 2.67
CA PHE A 40 -20.14 5.62 3.95
C PHE A 40 -21.48 5.33 4.64
N GLY A 41 -22.49 4.90 3.87
CA GLY A 41 -23.82 4.57 4.38
C GLY A 41 -23.98 3.09 4.72
N PHE A 42 -23.55 2.19 3.83
CA PHE A 42 -23.72 0.73 4.00
C PHE A 42 -22.49 0.07 4.64
N MET A 43 -21.31 0.20 4.05
CA MET A 43 -20.10 -0.48 4.54
C MET A 43 -19.57 0.13 5.85
N GLN A 44 -19.66 1.44 5.98
CA GLN A 44 -19.20 2.23 7.14
C GLN A 44 -17.76 1.89 7.60
N PRO A 45 -16.75 1.82 6.69
CA PRO A 45 -15.39 1.42 7.05
C PRO A 45 -14.71 2.45 7.96
N LYS A 46 -13.64 2.06 8.64
CA LYS A 46 -12.87 2.97 9.50
C LYS A 46 -12.01 3.95 8.69
N LEU A 47 -11.51 3.50 7.54
CA LEU A 47 -10.66 4.26 6.62
C LEU A 47 -11.23 4.20 5.19
N VAL A 48 -11.23 5.33 4.47
CA VAL A 48 -11.51 5.37 3.04
C VAL A 48 -10.46 6.21 2.33
N VAL A 49 -9.89 5.70 1.25
CA VAL A 49 -8.96 6.44 0.39
C VAL A 49 -9.55 6.52 -1.00
N PHE A 50 -9.68 7.74 -1.52
CA PHE A 50 -9.95 7.98 -2.94
C PHE A 50 -8.74 8.63 -3.57
N SER A 51 -8.36 8.20 -4.77
CA SER A 51 -7.50 9.00 -5.65
C SER A 51 -8.18 9.22 -6.99
N THR A 52 -7.84 10.34 -7.62
CA THR A 52 -8.31 10.70 -8.96
C THR A 52 -7.35 11.72 -9.58
N PRO A 53 -7.30 11.85 -10.91
CA PRO A 53 -6.52 12.89 -11.58
C PRO A 53 -6.88 14.31 -11.10
N ASN A 54 -5.88 15.18 -11.00
CA ASN A 54 -6.08 16.61 -10.75
C ASN A 54 -6.02 17.41 -12.06
N SER A 55 -7.16 17.86 -12.57
CA SER A 55 -7.19 18.59 -13.85
C SER A 55 -6.46 19.95 -13.82
N ASP A 56 -6.25 20.57 -12.65
CA ASP A 56 -5.42 21.78 -12.52
C ASP A 56 -3.98 21.52 -13.01
N PHE A 57 -3.48 20.29 -12.86
CA PHE A 57 -2.14 19.89 -13.29
C PHE A 57 -2.02 19.74 -14.81
N ASN A 58 -3.13 19.58 -15.54
CA ASN A 58 -3.12 19.26 -16.97
C ASN A 58 -2.40 20.32 -17.82
N VAL A 59 -2.31 21.56 -17.33
CA VAL A 59 -1.53 22.64 -17.95
C VAL A 59 -0.06 22.26 -18.16
N ILE A 60 0.50 21.38 -17.32
CA ILE A 60 1.90 20.92 -17.42
C ILE A 60 2.02 19.83 -18.49
N PHE A 61 1.06 18.91 -18.57
CA PHE A 61 1.11 17.79 -19.51
C PHE A 61 1.09 18.25 -20.97
N THR A 62 0.39 19.34 -21.28
CA THR A 62 0.38 19.93 -22.64
C THR A 62 1.79 20.23 -23.20
N ARG A 63 2.82 20.30 -22.35
CA ARG A 63 4.21 20.50 -22.75
C ARG A 63 4.92 19.23 -23.24
N PHE A 64 4.47 18.06 -22.82
CA PHE A 64 5.17 16.78 -23.03
C PHE A 64 4.34 15.78 -23.83
N ASN A 65 3.02 15.75 -23.64
CA ASN A 65 2.10 14.93 -24.41
C ASN A 65 0.77 15.69 -24.57
N PRO A 66 0.17 15.73 -25.77
CA PRO A 66 -1.11 16.39 -25.94
C PRO A 66 -2.19 15.66 -25.12
N LEU A 67 -3.03 16.43 -24.44
CA LEU A 67 -4.28 15.93 -23.88
C LEU A 67 -5.20 15.48 -25.02
N LEU A 68 -6.21 14.67 -24.69
CA LEU A 68 -7.28 14.36 -25.63
C LEU A 68 -8.06 15.64 -26.01
N PRO A 69 -8.81 15.63 -27.12
CA PRO A 69 -9.59 16.81 -27.56
C PRO A 69 -10.59 17.34 -26.53
N ASN A 70 -11.05 16.48 -25.61
CA ASN A 70 -11.93 16.83 -24.48
C ASN A 70 -11.17 17.40 -23.26
N GLY A 71 -9.83 17.47 -23.31
CA GLY A 71 -8.97 17.95 -22.22
C GLY A 71 -8.56 16.88 -21.20
N PHE A 72 -8.96 15.62 -21.38
CA PHE A 72 -8.65 14.52 -20.47
C PHE A 72 -7.31 13.84 -20.81
N ARG A 73 -6.76 13.15 -19.81
CA ARG A 73 -5.56 12.32 -19.86
C ARG A 73 -5.83 10.93 -20.44
N HIS A 74 -7.06 10.42 -20.32
CA HIS A 74 -7.44 9.09 -20.77
C HIS A 74 -8.82 9.09 -21.43
N GLU A 75 -9.01 8.21 -22.44
CA GLU A 75 -10.25 8.15 -23.23
C GLU A 75 -11.44 7.56 -22.45
N ASP A 76 -11.11 6.80 -21.41
CA ASP A 76 -12.09 6.15 -20.53
C ASP A 76 -12.49 7.02 -19.32
N HIS A 77 -11.90 8.21 -19.15
CA HIS A 77 -12.35 9.12 -18.11
C HIS A 77 -13.71 9.73 -18.49
N LYS A 78 -14.63 9.75 -17.54
CA LYS A 78 -15.95 10.39 -17.65
C LYS A 78 -15.90 11.85 -17.17
N PHE A 79 -14.97 12.15 -16.27
CA PHE A 79 -14.63 13.50 -15.81
C PHE A 79 -13.17 13.57 -15.35
N GLU A 80 -12.62 14.77 -15.23
CA GLU A 80 -11.38 15.04 -14.49
C GLU A 80 -11.56 16.29 -13.64
N TRP A 81 -11.60 16.12 -12.32
CA TRP A 81 -11.88 17.21 -11.41
C TRP A 81 -10.65 18.07 -11.11
N SER A 82 -10.90 19.36 -11.00
CA SER A 82 -9.99 20.30 -10.34
C SER A 82 -9.90 20.00 -8.85
N ARG A 83 -8.96 20.64 -8.15
CA ARG A 83 -8.86 20.50 -6.69
C ARG A 83 -10.09 21.02 -5.96
N ASP A 84 -10.70 22.08 -6.48
CA ASP A 84 -11.91 22.65 -5.88
C ASP A 84 -13.12 21.74 -6.07
N GLU A 85 -13.30 21.13 -7.24
CA GLU A 85 -14.38 20.17 -7.49
C GLU A 85 -14.23 18.92 -6.61
N PHE A 86 -13.03 18.34 -6.55
CA PHE A 86 -12.77 17.16 -5.72
C PHE A 86 -12.97 17.47 -4.22
N LYS A 87 -12.50 18.63 -3.75
CA LYS A 87 -12.73 19.09 -2.39
C LYS A 87 -14.22 19.28 -2.08
N ASN A 88 -14.98 19.88 -3.00
CA ASN A 88 -16.41 20.09 -2.83
C ASN A 88 -17.18 18.76 -2.77
N TRP A 89 -16.80 17.78 -3.59
CA TRP A 89 -17.34 16.42 -3.50
C TRP A 89 -17.05 15.79 -2.12
N CYS A 90 -15.82 15.90 -1.63
CA CYS A 90 -15.45 15.40 -0.29
C CYS A 90 -16.23 16.11 0.83
N LEU A 91 -16.45 17.42 0.73
CA LEU A 91 -17.25 18.19 1.68
C LEU A 91 -18.71 17.70 1.68
N GLY A 92 -19.31 17.46 0.52
CA GLY A 92 -20.66 16.92 0.41
C GLY A 92 -20.81 15.53 1.04
N ILE A 93 -19.76 14.70 0.96
CA ILE A 93 -19.72 13.39 1.64
C ILE A 93 -19.79 13.56 3.15
N VAL A 94 -18.91 14.38 3.76
CA VAL A 94 -18.90 14.52 5.23
C VAL A 94 -20.09 15.30 5.76
N GLU A 95 -20.73 16.15 4.95
CA GLU A 95 -22.02 16.75 5.29
C GLU A 95 -23.12 15.69 5.42
N LYS A 96 -23.17 14.74 4.47
CA LYS A 96 -24.14 13.64 4.47
C LYS A 96 -23.80 12.55 5.49
N TYR A 97 -22.52 12.29 5.73
CA TYR A 97 -22.00 11.25 6.62
C TYR A 97 -21.11 11.88 7.70
N PRO A 98 -21.72 12.55 8.70
CA PRO A 98 -21.00 13.38 9.67
C PRO A 98 -20.13 12.60 10.67
N ASN A 99 -20.12 11.26 10.58
CA ASN A 99 -19.21 10.40 11.34
C ASN A 99 -17.79 10.37 10.76
N TYR A 100 -17.55 10.98 9.59
CA TYR A 100 -16.25 11.03 8.96
C TYR A 100 -15.68 12.45 8.98
N VAL A 101 -14.35 12.50 8.96
CA VAL A 101 -13.55 13.67 8.62
C VAL A 101 -12.62 13.28 7.48
N PHE A 102 -12.11 14.26 6.73
CA PHE A 102 -11.18 13.98 5.65
C PHE A 102 -9.99 14.94 5.64
N SER A 103 -8.91 14.47 5.03
CA SER A 103 -7.75 15.28 4.66
C SER A 103 -7.45 15.10 3.18
N LEU A 104 -6.92 16.14 2.54
CA LEU A 104 -6.50 16.11 1.14
C LEU A 104 -4.97 16.08 1.05
N THR A 105 -4.47 15.24 0.17
CA THR A 105 -3.06 15.13 -0.19
C THR A 105 -2.94 14.78 -1.67
N GLY A 106 -1.78 14.34 -2.14
CA GLY A 106 -1.61 13.84 -3.49
C GLY A 106 -0.24 13.25 -3.74
N VAL A 107 -0.03 12.78 -4.97
CA VAL A 107 1.25 12.22 -5.43
C VAL A 107 1.69 12.89 -6.73
N GLY A 108 3.01 13.00 -6.90
CA GLY A 108 3.62 13.71 -8.02
C GLY A 108 3.64 15.22 -7.79
N ASN A 109 4.75 15.73 -7.26
CA ASN A 109 4.91 17.17 -7.01
C ASN A 109 5.02 17.94 -8.33
N PRO A 110 4.47 19.16 -8.40
CA PRO A 110 4.67 20.02 -9.56
C PRO A 110 6.13 20.51 -9.63
N PRO A 111 6.61 20.88 -10.83
CA PRO A 111 7.83 21.69 -10.96
C PRO A 111 7.70 23.01 -10.19
N LYS A 112 8.83 23.60 -9.78
CA LYS A 112 8.86 24.83 -8.96
C LYS A 112 8.07 25.99 -9.56
N GLU A 113 8.03 26.12 -10.89
CA GLU A 113 7.30 27.22 -11.54
C GLU A 113 5.77 27.05 -11.50
N PHE A 114 5.27 25.86 -11.11
CA PHE A 114 3.86 25.49 -11.13
C PHE A 114 3.36 25.00 -9.76
N GLU A 115 4.00 25.36 -8.66
CA GLU A 115 3.57 24.95 -7.30
C GLU A 115 2.08 25.20 -7.01
N SER A 116 1.50 26.21 -7.65
CA SER A 116 0.08 26.55 -7.51
C SER A 116 -0.88 25.49 -8.01
N VAL A 117 -0.50 24.58 -8.93
CA VAL A 117 -1.41 23.59 -9.52
C VAL A 117 -1.62 22.35 -8.64
N GLY A 118 -0.78 22.15 -7.63
CA GLY A 118 -0.83 20.99 -6.73
C GLY A 118 -0.25 19.72 -7.36
N HIS A 119 -0.65 18.57 -6.82
CA HIS A 119 -0.13 17.25 -7.22
C HIS A 119 -0.72 16.76 -8.55
N VAL A 120 -0.03 15.81 -9.21
CA VAL A 120 -0.49 15.13 -10.44
C VAL A 120 -1.81 14.40 -10.21
N SER A 121 -1.85 13.58 -9.16
CA SER A 121 -3.06 12.93 -8.66
C SER A 121 -3.36 13.46 -7.26
N GLN A 122 -4.63 13.73 -7.02
CA GLN A 122 -5.13 14.20 -5.74
C GLN A 122 -5.77 13.04 -4.98
N ILE A 123 -5.61 13.05 -3.65
CA ILE A 123 -6.00 11.96 -2.78
C ILE A 123 -6.83 12.53 -1.62
N ALA A 124 -7.97 11.92 -1.35
CA ALA A 124 -8.76 12.19 -0.16
C ALA A 124 -8.70 10.98 0.78
N ILE A 125 -8.31 11.24 2.02
CA ILE A 125 -8.26 10.25 3.09
C ILE A 125 -9.37 10.59 4.06
N PHE A 126 -10.40 9.74 4.12
CA PHE A 126 -11.47 9.84 5.10
C PHE A 126 -11.21 8.89 6.26
N VAL A 127 -11.39 9.40 7.48
CA VAL A 127 -11.26 8.62 8.70
C VAL A 127 -12.54 8.74 9.49
N ARG A 128 -13.05 7.61 9.97
CA ARG A 128 -14.21 7.58 10.87
C ARG A 128 -13.79 8.13 12.22
N LYS A 129 -14.61 9.01 12.80
CA LYS A 129 -14.28 9.79 14.00
C LYS A 129 -13.84 8.96 15.20
N ASP A 130 -14.37 7.76 15.37
CA ASP A 130 -14.00 6.84 16.46
C ASP A 130 -12.54 6.34 16.36
N MET A 131 -11.97 6.25 15.16
CA MET A 131 -10.53 5.99 14.98
C MET A 131 -9.63 7.11 15.48
N LEU A 132 -10.18 8.33 15.62
CA LEU A 132 -9.47 9.51 16.11
C LEU A 132 -9.86 9.83 17.56
N GLU A 133 -10.44 8.86 18.28
CA GLU A 133 -10.95 9.05 19.65
C GLU A 133 -12.03 10.14 19.76
N MET A 134 -12.66 10.50 18.64
CA MET A 134 -13.74 11.47 18.59
C MET A 134 -15.09 10.76 18.72
N GLN A 135 -16.07 11.42 19.34
CA GLN A 135 -17.43 10.89 19.41
C GLN A 135 -18.07 10.86 18.01
N LEU A 136 -18.73 9.74 17.71
CA LEU A 136 -19.60 9.62 16.54
C LEU A 136 -20.78 10.58 16.68
N VAL A 137 -21.15 11.22 15.58
CA VAL A 137 -22.33 12.11 15.52
C VAL A 137 -23.62 11.29 15.55
N ASN A 138 -23.62 10.17 14.83
CA ASN A 138 -24.71 9.20 14.80
C ASN A 138 -24.21 7.79 15.15
N PRO A 139 -25.02 6.93 15.77
CA PRO A 139 -24.69 5.52 15.94
C PRO A 139 -24.39 4.84 14.59
N LEU A 140 -23.49 3.86 14.58
CA LEU A 140 -23.26 3.01 13.40
C LEU A 140 -24.51 2.15 13.14
N VAL A 141 -24.84 1.93 11.87
CA VAL A 141 -25.97 1.11 11.46
C VAL A 141 -25.49 -0.34 11.41
N SER A 142 -26.02 -1.20 12.28
CA SER A 142 -25.57 -2.59 12.38
C SER A 142 -26.07 -3.47 11.23
N ASN A 143 -27.22 -3.13 10.66
CA ASN A 143 -27.87 -3.81 9.54
C ASN A 143 -28.49 -2.77 8.60
N PRO A 144 -27.68 -2.07 7.78
CA PRO A 144 -28.19 -1.19 6.76
C PRO A 144 -28.99 -1.99 5.73
N ASN A 145 -30.10 -1.43 5.22
CA ASN A 145 -30.86 -2.09 4.16
C ASN A 145 -30.01 -2.15 2.89
N ILE A 146 -29.88 -3.35 2.32
CA ILE A 146 -29.35 -3.54 0.97
C ILE A 146 -30.32 -2.87 -0.01
N ASP A 147 -29.80 -2.07 -0.93
CA ASP A 147 -30.61 -1.52 -2.02
C ASP A 147 -31.17 -2.67 -2.87
N LYS A 148 -32.47 -2.63 -3.18
CA LYS A 148 -33.14 -3.70 -3.92
C LYS A 148 -32.61 -3.86 -5.35
N GLU A 149 -31.99 -2.80 -5.87
CA GLU A 149 -31.34 -2.81 -7.18
C GLU A 149 -29.90 -3.33 -7.13
N SER A 150 -29.31 -3.49 -5.94
CA SER A 150 -27.94 -3.96 -5.81
C SER A 150 -27.78 -5.42 -6.21
N THR A 151 -26.69 -5.70 -6.92
CA THR A 151 -26.29 -7.05 -7.30
C THR A 151 -25.21 -7.58 -6.35
N PRO A 152 -25.32 -8.84 -5.88
CA PRO A 152 -24.35 -9.40 -4.97
C PRO A 152 -23.01 -9.64 -5.68
N TYR A 153 -21.92 -9.52 -4.93
CA TYR A 153 -20.58 -9.79 -5.45
C TYR A 153 -20.40 -11.29 -5.74
N LYS A 154 -19.95 -11.61 -6.95
CA LYS A 154 -19.59 -12.97 -7.34
C LYS A 154 -18.18 -13.30 -6.85
N LEU A 155 -18.04 -14.31 -6.01
CA LEU A 155 -16.73 -14.85 -5.66
C LEU A 155 -16.09 -15.49 -6.91
N ILE A 156 -14.94 -14.95 -7.33
CA ILE A 156 -14.16 -15.48 -8.45
C ILE A 156 -13.10 -16.45 -7.95
N HIS A 157 -12.42 -16.08 -6.86
CA HIS A 157 -11.33 -16.84 -6.28
C HIS A 157 -11.16 -16.47 -4.81
N ALA A 158 -10.83 -17.45 -3.98
CA ALA A 158 -10.44 -17.28 -2.58
C ALA A 158 -9.27 -18.22 -2.29
N VAL A 159 -8.30 -17.71 -1.54
CA VAL A 159 -7.18 -18.50 -1.03
C VAL A 159 -7.15 -18.26 0.47
N GLU A 160 -7.21 -19.33 1.24
CA GLU A 160 -6.92 -19.29 2.67
C GLU A 160 -5.45 -19.61 2.86
N TYR A 161 -4.67 -18.59 3.23
CA TYR A 161 -3.28 -18.80 3.57
C TYR A 161 -3.18 -19.36 5.00
N PRO A 162 -2.40 -20.42 5.23
CA PRO A 162 -2.11 -20.84 6.59
C PRO A 162 -1.35 -19.70 7.29
N PHE A 163 -1.92 -19.17 8.36
CA PHE A 163 -1.19 -18.25 9.22
C PHE A 163 -0.57 -19.04 10.37
N TYR A 164 0.72 -18.80 10.61
CA TYR A 164 1.38 -19.34 11.78
C TYR A 164 1.17 -18.37 12.94
N VAL A 165 0.64 -18.86 14.05
CA VAL A 165 0.65 -18.08 15.30
C VAL A 165 2.09 -18.06 15.77
N ASP A 166 2.72 -16.89 15.74
CA ASP A 166 4.09 -16.73 16.23
C ASP A 166 4.14 -16.98 17.74
N THR A 167 4.56 -18.19 18.12
CA THR A 167 4.68 -18.63 19.51
C THR A 167 6.00 -18.20 20.16
N ARG A 168 6.87 -17.49 19.44
CA ARG A 168 8.13 -16.99 19.98
C ARG A 168 7.87 -15.94 21.07
N THR A 169 8.75 -15.94 22.06
CA THR A 169 8.82 -14.89 23.07
C THR A 169 9.20 -13.54 22.44
N GLU A 170 8.86 -12.43 23.09
CA GLU A 170 9.24 -11.09 22.60
C GLU A 170 10.77 -10.95 22.43
N LYS A 171 11.55 -11.63 23.27
CA LYS A 171 13.01 -11.68 23.17
C LYS A 171 13.49 -12.39 21.89
N GLU A 172 12.87 -13.52 21.52
CA GLU A 172 13.19 -14.24 20.28
C GLU A 172 12.75 -13.48 19.02
N LYS A 173 11.62 -12.77 19.08
CA LYS A 173 11.17 -11.88 18.00
C LYS A 173 12.14 -10.72 17.80
N LEU A 174 12.50 -10.05 18.90
CA LEU A 174 13.47 -8.96 18.87
C LEU A 174 14.82 -9.43 18.32
N TRP A 175 15.29 -10.62 18.73
CA TRP A 175 16.51 -11.19 18.17
C TRP A 175 16.44 -11.40 16.67
N THR A 176 15.32 -11.90 16.16
CA THR A 176 15.12 -12.08 14.71
C THR A 176 15.23 -10.75 13.97
N GLU A 177 14.63 -9.69 14.50
CA GLU A 177 14.70 -8.36 13.88
C GLU A 177 16.12 -7.77 13.96
N VAL A 178 16.84 -7.96 15.07
CA VAL A 178 18.28 -7.62 15.17
C VAL A 178 19.07 -8.33 14.07
N GLN A 179 18.83 -9.62 13.82
CA GLN A 179 19.49 -10.36 12.74
C GLN A 179 19.17 -9.77 11.36
N ILE A 180 17.92 -9.42 11.10
CA ILE A 180 17.49 -8.80 9.84
C ILE A 180 18.20 -7.46 9.63
N GLU A 181 18.27 -6.63 10.65
CA GLU A 181 18.93 -5.32 10.59
C GLU A 181 20.45 -5.43 10.37
N LEU A 182 21.11 -6.37 11.05
CA LEU A 182 22.54 -6.66 10.81
C LEU A 182 22.77 -7.08 9.34
N GLN A 183 21.90 -7.93 8.77
CA GLN A 183 22.03 -8.35 7.37
C GLN A 183 21.74 -7.22 6.37
N ARG A 184 20.71 -6.40 6.62
CA ARG A 184 20.41 -5.21 5.82
C ARG A 184 21.60 -4.26 5.80
N PHE A 185 22.18 -3.98 6.97
CA PHE A 185 23.35 -3.12 7.11
C PHE A 185 24.57 -3.70 6.37
N LYS A 186 24.86 -5.00 6.54
CA LYS A 186 25.93 -5.71 5.82
C LYS A 186 25.77 -5.60 4.30
N ARG A 187 24.55 -5.79 3.77
CA ARG A 187 24.28 -5.72 2.33
C ARG A 187 24.46 -4.31 1.77
N HIS A 188 24.01 -3.29 2.50
CA HIS A 188 24.23 -1.89 2.10
C HIS A 188 25.70 -1.51 2.11
N PHE A 189 26.44 -1.91 3.15
CA PHE A 189 27.88 -1.67 3.26
C PHE A 189 28.66 -2.30 2.09
N LYS A 190 28.37 -3.57 1.76
CA LYS A 190 28.96 -4.23 0.58
C LYS A 190 28.64 -3.52 -0.73
N SER A 191 27.42 -2.99 -0.89
CA SER A 191 27.04 -2.29 -2.14
C SER A 191 27.74 -0.94 -2.32
N SER A 192 28.09 -0.25 -1.23
CA SER A 192 28.81 1.02 -1.28
C SER A 192 30.32 0.86 -1.52
N GLU A 193 30.93 -0.25 -1.08
CA GLU A 193 32.38 -0.49 -1.25
C GLU A 193 32.77 -1.03 -2.63
N ILE A 194 31.81 -1.40 -3.50
CA ILE A 194 32.12 -1.78 -4.90
C ILE A 194 32.76 -0.61 -5.69
N GLU A 195 32.71 0.63 -5.18
CA GLU A 195 33.36 1.80 -5.77
C GLU A 195 34.79 2.08 -5.26
N GLU A 196 35.24 1.47 -4.15
CA GLU A 196 36.59 1.69 -3.58
C GLU A 196 37.30 0.34 -3.28
N ASP A 197 38.47 0.15 -3.90
CA ASP A 197 39.28 -1.09 -3.97
C ASP A 197 39.93 -1.53 -2.62
N THR A 198 39.23 -1.39 -1.50
CA THR A 198 39.68 -1.80 -0.16
C THR A 198 38.78 -2.90 0.39
N TYR A 199 39.30 -4.14 0.38
CA TYR A 199 38.70 -5.28 1.05
C TYR A 199 38.70 -5.07 2.57
N GLN A 200 37.65 -4.44 3.10
CA GLN A 200 37.42 -4.36 4.53
C GLN A 200 36.47 -5.50 4.93
N ASP A 201 37.01 -6.61 5.41
CA ASP A 201 36.25 -7.83 5.78
C ASP A 201 35.35 -7.70 7.02
N THR A 202 35.21 -6.48 7.56
CA THR A 202 34.47 -6.19 8.78
C THR A 202 33.67 -4.90 8.66
N CYS A 203 32.37 -5.03 8.89
CA CYS A 203 31.42 -3.94 8.92
C CYS A 203 31.04 -3.61 10.36
N ASN A 204 31.13 -2.35 10.76
CA ASN A 204 30.83 -1.90 12.12
C ASN A 204 29.48 -1.19 12.13
N MET A 205 28.46 -1.82 12.70
CA MET A 205 27.12 -1.24 12.81
C MET A 205 26.93 -0.57 14.19
N PRO A 206 26.70 0.75 14.27
CA PRO A 206 26.43 1.39 15.57
C PRO A 206 25.16 0.85 16.21
N ILE A 207 25.19 0.55 17.52
CA ILE A 207 24.01 0.09 18.28
C ILE A 207 22.87 1.11 18.22
N ALA A 208 23.19 2.40 18.11
CA ALA A 208 22.20 3.46 17.95
C ALA A 208 21.29 3.27 16.72
N VAL A 209 21.80 2.66 15.63
CA VAL A 209 20.98 2.35 14.44
C VAL A 209 19.98 1.24 14.75
N LEU A 210 20.40 0.21 15.49
CA LEU A 210 19.49 -0.84 15.94
C LEU A 210 18.42 -0.29 16.88
N LEU A 211 18.77 0.61 17.80
CA LEU A 211 17.79 1.22 18.71
C LEU A 211 16.76 2.06 17.96
N ASP A 212 17.18 2.86 16.98
CA ASP A 212 16.27 3.68 16.16
C ASP A 212 15.31 2.81 15.34
N HIS A 213 15.83 1.76 14.71
CA HIS A 213 15.02 0.88 13.87
C HIS A 213 14.11 -0.06 14.68
N LEU A 214 14.47 -0.40 15.92
CA LEU A 214 13.76 -1.38 16.75
C LEU A 214 12.95 -0.75 17.89
N ASP A 215 12.84 0.58 17.95
CA ASP A 215 12.08 1.31 18.97
C ASP A 215 10.61 0.86 19.03
N TYR A 216 10.01 0.56 17.87
CA TYR A 216 8.63 0.09 17.76
C TYR A 216 8.36 -1.25 18.47
N MET A 217 9.41 -2.03 18.76
CA MET A 217 9.35 -3.29 19.52
C MET A 217 9.65 -3.10 21.01
N GLY A 218 9.90 -1.86 21.46
CA GLY A 218 10.32 -1.57 22.83
C GLY A 218 11.75 -2.01 23.13
N ALA A 219 12.62 -2.07 22.12
CA ALA A 219 14.01 -2.46 22.29
C ALA A 219 14.76 -1.45 23.18
N THR A 220 15.43 -1.94 24.23
CA THR A 220 16.35 -1.11 25.03
C THR A 220 17.79 -1.49 24.75
N LYS A 221 18.71 -0.59 25.09
CA LYS A 221 20.15 -0.83 24.92
C LYS A 221 20.57 -2.10 25.66
N GLU A 222 20.09 -2.27 26.89
CA GLU A 222 20.42 -3.42 27.73
C GLU A 222 19.96 -4.73 27.10
N LEU A 223 18.75 -4.75 26.52
CA LEU A 223 18.18 -5.94 25.89
C LEU A 223 18.91 -6.31 24.58
N ILE A 224 19.30 -5.30 23.78
CA ILE A 224 20.11 -5.52 22.58
C ILE A 224 21.50 -6.04 22.96
N GLU A 225 22.16 -5.44 23.94
CA GLU A 225 23.49 -5.89 24.40
C GLU A 225 23.43 -7.32 24.97
N GLU A 226 22.40 -7.65 25.74
CA GLU A 226 22.14 -9.01 26.24
C GLU A 226 22.00 -9.99 25.07
N LEU A 227 21.18 -9.66 24.07
CA LEU A 227 20.98 -10.50 22.89
C LEU A 227 22.24 -10.69 22.04
N LEU A 228 23.00 -9.62 21.81
CA LEU A 228 24.27 -9.68 21.07
C LEU A 228 25.28 -10.58 21.82
N LEU A 229 25.36 -10.44 23.15
CA LEU A 229 26.25 -11.24 23.98
C LEU A 229 25.84 -12.72 24.02
N GLU A 230 24.55 -13.02 24.19
CA GLU A 230 24.02 -14.40 24.18
C GLU A 230 24.29 -15.12 22.85
N ASN A 231 24.30 -14.37 21.74
CA ASN A 231 24.53 -14.90 20.40
C ASN A 231 25.99 -14.77 19.92
N ASN A 232 26.92 -14.47 20.83
CA ASN A 232 28.37 -14.39 20.57
C ASN A 232 28.78 -13.34 19.50
N LEU A 233 28.00 -12.28 19.33
CA LEU A 233 28.39 -11.14 18.51
C LEU A 233 29.32 -10.21 19.29
N LYS A 234 30.40 -9.78 18.65
CA LYS A 234 31.36 -8.87 19.26
C LYS A 234 30.85 -7.45 19.18
N VAL A 235 30.89 -6.76 20.32
CA VAL A 235 30.58 -5.34 20.42
C VAL A 235 31.85 -4.61 20.84
N GLU A 236 32.27 -3.63 20.04
CA GLU A 236 33.42 -2.77 20.31
C GLU A 236 33.03 -1.31 20.04
N ASN A 237 33.37 -0.41 20.96
CA ASN A 237 33.07 1.03 20.83
C ASN A 237 31.61 1.33 20.43
N GLU A 238 30.64 0.70 21.10
CA GLU A 238 29.20 0.87 20.82
C GLU A 238 28.77 0.42 19.41
N CYS A 239 29.59 -0.40 18.75
CA CYS A 239 29.32 -0.94 17.42
C CYS A 239 29.35 -2.47 17.44
N VAL A 240 28.40 -3.08 16.74
CA VAL A 240 28.37 -4.51 16.47
C VAL A 240 29.34 -4.80 15.32
N LEU A 241 30.29 -5.71 15.56
CA LEU A 241 31.24 -6.15 14.55
C LEU A 241 30.62 -7.27 13.70
N ILE A 242 30.37 -6.98 12.44
CA ILE A 242 29.81 -7.91 11.46
C ILE A 242 30.95 -8.39 10.56
N VAL A 243 31.37 -9.64 10.72
CA VAL A 243 32.43 -10.25 9.90
C VAL A 243 31.83 -10.73 8.57
N SER A 244 32.46 -10.39 7.45
CA SER A 244 32.15 -10.97 6.15
C SER A 244 32.93 -12.26 5.95
N SER A 245 32.58 -13.33 6.67
CA SER A 245 32.93 -14.67 6.18
C SER A 245 32.06 -14.99 4.97
N ASP A 246 32.67 -15.52 3.92
CA ASP A 246 32.00 -16.09 2.74
C ASP A 246 31.28 -17.42 3.03
N GLU A 247 31.36 -17.90 4.27
CA GLU A 247 30.38 -18.85 4.78
C GLU A 247 29.07 -18.09 4.90
N GLU A 248 28.19 -18.27 3.89
CA GLU A 248 26.76 -18.15 4.07
C GLU A 248 26.41 -18.98 5.31
N SER A 249 26.39 -18.31 6.45
CA SER A 249 25.81 -18.84 7.67
C SER A 249 24.45 -19.42 7.30
N GLU A 250 24.20 -20.66 7.72
CA GLU A 250 22.91 -21.35 7.64
C GLU A 250 21.80 -20.64 8.46
N TRP A 251 21.79 -19.31 8.50
CA TRP A 251 20.64 -18.53 8.90
C TRP A 251 19.64 -18.68 7.77
N SER A 252 18.66 -19.54 7.98
CA SER A 252 17.53 -19.69 7.07
C SER A 252 16.98 -18.29 6.76
N GLU A 253 17.02 -17.89 5.49
CA GLU A 253 16.25 -16.74 5.06
C GLU A 253 14.82 -16.93 5.56
N PRO A 254 14.22 -15.98 6.32
CA PRO A 254 12.86 -16.15 6.81
C PRO A 254 11.81 -16.22 5.69
N TYR A 255 12.24 -16.10 4.42
CA TYR A 255 11.40 -15.92 3.25
C TYR A 255 11.63 -16.94 2.12
N GLU A 256 12.33 -18.07 2.36
CA GLU A 256 12.31 -19.19 1.40
C GLU A 256 10.97 -19.97 1.47
N PHE A 257 9.91 -19.35 0.98
CA PHE A 257 8.65 -20.04 0.65
C PHE A 257 8.34 -20.03 -0.85
N SER A 258 9.21 -19.49 -1.70
CA SER A 258 8.91 -19.33 -3.13
C SER A 258 9.47 -20.41 -4.07
N ASN A 259 10.25 -21.39 -3.61
CA ASN A 259 10.96 -22.32 -4.52
C ASN A 259 10.70 -23.83 -4.32
N ARG A 260 9.54 -24.22 -3.79
CA ARG A 260 9.12 -25.64 -3.79
C ARG A 260 7.65 -25.83 -4.16
N SER A 261 7.30 -25.58 -5.41
CA SER A 261 6.24 -26.33 -6.10
C SER A 261 6.40 -26.24 -7.62
N SER A 262 7.55 -26.68 -8.12
CA SER A 262 7.75 -26.96 -9.53
C SER A 262 8.43 -28.31 -9.65
N GLN A 263 7.68 -29.40 -9.44
CA GLN A 263 7.86 -30.72 -10.04
C GLN A 263 6.90 -31.74 -9.41
N ASP A 264 5.77 -31.94 -10.08
CA ASP A 264 5.21 -33.25 -10.45
C ASP A 264 3.70 -33.16 -10.65
N THR A 265 3.30 -32.73 -11.86
CA THR A 265 2.13 -33.33 -12.52
C THR A 265 2.44 -33.40 -14.01
N ALA A 266 2.40 -34.62 -14.51
CA ALA A 266 2.73 -34.97 -15.88
C ALA A 266 1.73 -34.39 -16.89
N LEU A 267 2.28 -34.10 -18.07
CA LEU A 267 1.68 -33.61 -19.31
C LEU A 267 0.35 -34.26 -19.69
N VAL A 268 -0.59 -33.43 -20.16
CA VAL A 268 -1.47 -33.74 -21.30
C VAL A 268 -1.54 -32.52 -22.20
N ASP A 269 -1.12 -32.70 -23.45
CA ASP A 269 -1.11 -31.72 -24.54
C ASP A 269 -2.51 -31.13 -24.84
N GLN A 270 -2.58 -29.82 -25.05
CA GLN A 270 -3.45 -29.21 -26.06
C GLN A 270 -2.92 -27.83 -26.47
N GLU A 271 -2.94 -27.61 -27.78
CA GLU A 271 -2.26 -26.60 -28.57
C GLU A 271 -2.54 -25.15 -28.12
N ARG A 272 -1.49 -24.33 -28.00
CA ARG A 272 -1.59 -22.87 -27.90
C ARG A 272 -1.33 -22.26 -29.27
N GLU A 273 -2.36 -21.66 -29.86
CA GLU A 273 -2.22 -20.61 -30.85
C GLU A 273 -1.70 -19.35 -30.14
N GLU A 274 -0.58 -18.80 -30.62
CA GLU A 274 -0.03 -17.52 -30.18
C GLU A 274 -0.80 -16.39 -30.89
N GLU A 275 -1.68 -15.69 -30.17
CA GLU A 275 -2.31 -14.45 -30.65
C GLU A 275 -1.35 -13.25 -30.43
N CYS A 276 -0.77 -12.79 -31.53
CA CYS A 276 0.03 -11.58 -31.66
C CYS A 276 -0.89 -10.37 -31.89
N TRP A 277 -0.87 -9.36 -31.01
CA TRP A 277 -1.81 -8.23 -31.01
C TRP A 277 -1.29 -6.92 -31.59
N ASP A 278 -0.38 -6.95 -32.58
CA ASP A 278 0.05 -5.75 -33.29
C ASP A 278 -0.23 -5.85 -34.81
N GLN A 279 -1.41 -5.42 -35.24
CA GLN A 279 -1.65 -4.98 -36.62
C GLN A 279 -2.57 -3.74 -36.66
N GLU A 280 -2.06 -2.65 -37.23
CA GLU A 280 -2.84 -1.50 -37.68
C GLU A 280 -3.77 -1.90 -38.85
N PRO A 281 -4.98 -1.33 -38.98
CA PRO A 281 -5.81 -1.59 -40.14
C PRO A 281 -5.44 -0.67 -41.32
N GLU A 282 -4.98 -1.27 -42.43
CA GLU A 282 -5.05 -0.63 -43.76
C GLU A 282 -6.50 -0.64 -44.26
N SER A 283 -7.12 0.54 -44.36
CA SER A 283 -7.64 1.15 -45.62
C SER A 283 -8.48 2.39 -45.37
#